data_AF-A0AAW7BRG7-F1
#
_entry.id   AF-A0AAW7BRG7-F1
#
_cell.length_a   1.000
_cell.length_b   1.000
_cell.length_c   1.000
_cell.angle_alpha   90.00
_cell.angle_beta   90.00
_cell.angle_gamma   90.00
#
_symmetry.space_group_name_H-M   'P 1'
#
loop_
_entity.id
_entity.type
_entity.pdbx_description
1 polymer ?
#
loop_
_entity_poly.entity_id
_entity_poly.type
_entity_poly.pdbx_seq_one_letter_code
_entity_poly.pdbx_strand_id
1 'polypeptide(L)'
;MTRPTTEPLRVLFCIGIAQPFFDLPTGEGITVWKGFSQMMGDLGALPGMNVLGVLDDDRLMVGPSTTSPWTVYIMADVDCHQTVIDACNLFRTTPVGEYSLWKYAKVEARIGRPLTIPEAART
;
A
#
# COMPACT_ATOMS: atom_id res chain seq x y z
N MET A 1 23.51 -3.26 0.99
CA MET A 1 22.79 -4.52 0.73
C MET A 1 22.08 -4.92 2.01
N THR A 2 20.75 -4.91 2.00
CA THR A 2 19.92 -5.30 3.16
C THR A 2 19.78 -6.82 3.14
N ARG A 3 19.97 -7.50 4.28
CA ARG A 3 19.89 -8.97 4.36
C ARG A 3 18.41 -9.40 4.49
N PRO A 4 18.00 -10.52 3.86
CA PRO A 4 16.72 -11.16 4.13
C PRO A 4 16.60 -11.49 5.62
N THR A 5 15.40 -11.36 6.17
CA THR A 5 15.11 -11.74 7.55
C THR A 5 14.86 -13.24 7.67
N THR A 6 15.11 -13.82 8.84
CA THR A 6 14.85 -15.25 9.10
C THR A 6 13.35 -15.58 9.05
N GLU A 7 12.51 -14.65 9.47
CA GLU A 7 11.05 -14.68 9.32
C GLU A 7 10.61 -13.45 8.51
N PRO A 8 9.60 -13.57 7.62
CA PRO A 8 9.14 -12.44 6.82
C PRO A 8 8.60 -11.30 7.70
N LEU A 9 8.85 -10.07 7.27
CA LEU A 9 8.23 -8.88 7.83
C LEU A 9 6.74 -8.89 7.49
N ARG A 10 5.87 -8.78 8.49
CA ARG A 10 4.43 -8.57 8.26
C ARG A 10 4.20 -7.09 8.07
N VAL A 11 3.87 -6.67 6.85
CA VAL A 11 3.73 -5.26 6.49
C VAL A 11 2.28 -4.93 6.17
N LEU A 12 1.79 -3.84 6.71
CA LEU A 12 0.54 -3.21 6.32
C LEU A 12 0.87 -1.90 5.61
N PHE A 13 0.64 -1.85 4.30
CA PHE A 13 0.70 -0.62 3.52
C PHE A 13 -0.64 0.10 3.65
N CYS A 14 -0.62 1.21 4.37
CA CYS A 14 -1.75 2.07 4.63
C CYS A 14 -1.78 3.20 3.62
N ILE A 15 -2.79 3.26 2.77
CA ILE A 15 -2.85 4.17 1.64
C ILE A 15 -4.01 5.15 1.83
N GLY A 16 -3.70 6.45 1.77
CA GLY A 16 -4.69 7.52 1.80
C GLY A 16 -4.79 8.20 0.44
N ILE A 17 -5.99 8.27 -0.13
CA ILE A 17 -6.25 9.10 -1.32
C ILE A 17 -6.24 10.58 -0.91
N ALA A 18 -5.56 11.41 -1.70
CA ALA A 18 -5.35 12.83 -1.44
C ALA A 18 -6.42 13.71 -2.11
N GLN A 19 -6.58 14.94 -1.60
CA GLN A 19 -7.53 15.94 -2.13
C GLN A 19 -7.48 16.11 -3.66
N PRO A 20 -6.30 16.13 -4.34
CA PRO A 20 -6.25 16.30 -5.79
C PRO A 20 -6.99 15.25 -6.62
N PHE A 21 -7.29 14.07 -6.05
CA PHE A 21 -8.16 13.08 -6.71
C PHE A 21 -9.62 13.51 -6.68
N PHE A 22 -10.08 14.02 -5.54
CA PHE A 22 -11.46 14.48 -5.34
C PHE A 22 -11.75 15.82 -6.02
N ASP A 23 -10.70 16.59 -6.33
CA ASP A 23 -10.81 17.81 -7.14
C ASP A 23 -10.99 17.54 -8.64
N LEU A 24 -10.81 16.29 -9.08
CA LEU A 24 -11.04 15.93 -10.49
C LEU A 24 -12.54 15.99 -10.81
N PRO A 25 -12.92 16.40 -12.04
CA PRO A 25 -14.30 16.29 -12.48
C PRO A 25 -14.80 14.84 -12.37
N THR A 26 -16.07 14.68 -12.04
CA THR A 26 -16.71 13.36 -11.95
C THR A 26 -16.49 12.56 -13.24
N GLY A 27 -15.92 11.37 -13.12
CA GLY A 27 -15.59 10.49 -14.26
C GLY A 27 -14.15 10.61 -14.79
N GLU A 28 -13.40 11.64 -14.41
CA GLU A 28 -12.00 11.86 -14.86
C GLU A 28 -10.96 11.10 -14.01
N GLY A 29 -11.39 10.40 -12.94
CA GLY A 29 -10.51 9.62 -12.07
C GLY A 29 -9.84 8.41 -12.73
N ILE A 30 -10.21 8.06 -13.97
CA ILE A 30 -9.74 6.85 -14.65
C ILE A 30 -8.21 6.82 -14.85
N THR A 31 -7.59 7.97 -15.09
CA THR A 31 -6.12 8.05 -15.24
C THR A 31 -5.41 7.74 -13.93
N VAL A 32 -5.98 8.17 -12.80
CA VAL A 32 -5.47 7.84 -11.46
C VAL A 32 -5.67 6.35 -11.18
N TRP A 33 -6.83 5.79 -11.53
CA TRP A 33 -7.09 4.34 -11.43
C TRP A 33 -6.10 3.49 -12.22
N LYS A 34 -5.72 3.92 -13.43
CA LYS A 34 -4.68 3.22 -14.22
C LYS A 34 -3.33 3.22 -13.51
N GLY A 35 -2.91 4.37 -12.95
CA GLY A 35 -1.70 4.45 -12.15
C GLY A 35 -1.78 3.57 -10.89
N PHE A 36 -2.90 3.59 -10.18
CA PHE A 36 -3.10 2.75 -9.00
C PHE A 36 -3.06 1.25 -9.34
N SER A 37 -3.69 0.86 -10.45
CA SER A 37 -3.66 -0.52 -10.93
C SER A 37 -2.25 -0.97 -11.32
N GLN A 38 -1.46 -0.10 -11.98
CA GLN A 38 -0.06 -0.38 -12.28
C GLN A 38 0.75 -0.54 -11.00
N MET A 39 0.61 0.39 -10.05
CA MET A 39 1.30 0.33 -8.76
C MET A 39 0.99 -0.97 -8.00
N MET A 40 -0.28 -1.40 -7.94
CA MET A 40 -0.64 -2.66 -7.28
C MET A 40 -0.05 -3.88 -7.98
N GLY A 41 -0.03 -3.88 -9.32
CA GLY A 41 0.60 -4.94 -10.11
C GLY A 41 2.10 -5.04 -9.85
N ASP A 42 2.80 -3.91 -9.91
CA ASP A 42 4.24 -3.83 -9.65
C ASP A 42 4.58 -4.20 -8.21
N LEU A 43 3.79 -3.74 -7.24
CA LEU A 43 3.94 -4.09 -5.82
C LEU A 43 3.86 -5.60 -5.63
N GLY A 44 2.82 -6.25 -6.19
CA GLY A 44 2.64 -7.70 -6.12
C GLY A 44 3.72 -8.49 -6.87
N ALA A 45 4.39 -7.87 -7.84
CA ALA A 45 5.47 -8.48 -8.61
C ALA A 45 6.88 -8.27 -8.01
N LEU A 46 7.03 -7.48 -6.95
CA LEU A 46 8.31 -7.27 -6.29
C LEU A 46 8.89 -8.59 -5.77
N PRO A 47 10.16 -8.92 -6.07
CA PRO A 47 10.82 -10.07 -5.46
C PRO A 47 10.79 -9.96 -3.94
N GLY A 48 10.41 -11.05 -3.26
CA GLY A 48 10.29 -11.07 -1.80
C GLY A 48 8.98 -10.50 -1.25
N MET A 49 8.03 -10.12 -2.10
CA MET A 49 6.66 -9.74 -1.71
C MET A 49 5.70 -10.94 -1.79
N ASN A 50 4.85 -11.10 -0.79
CA ASN A 50 3.69 -11.99 -0.81
C ASN A 50 2.46 -11.28 -0.24
N VAL A 51 1.55 -10.84 -1.12
CA VAL A 51 0.33 -10.13 -0.72
C VAL A 51 -0.67 -11.12 -0.10
N LEU A 52 -1.13 -10.82 1.10
CA LEU A 52 -2.04 -11.65 1.90
C LEU A 52 -3.50 -11.20 1.78
N GLY A 53 -3.71 -9.91 1.52
CA GLY A 53 -5.04 -9.36 1.38
C GLY A 53 -5.02 -7.86 1.11
N VAL A 54 -6.10 -7.38 0.50
CA VAL A 54 -6.35 -5.97 0.22
C VAL A 54 -7.73 -5.62 0.78
N LEU A 55 -7.80 -4.50 1.50
CA LEU A 55 -9.05 -3.90 1.95
C LEU A 55 -9.21 -2.56 1.27
N ASP A 56 -10.33 -2.39 0.56
CA ASP A 56 -10.78 -1.12 0.02
C ASP A 56 -11.90 -0.60 0.92
N ASP A 57 -11.62 0.51 1.60
CA ASP A 57 -12.53 1.14 2.57
C ASP A 57 -13.21 2.37 1.96
N ASP A 58 -13.07 2.61 0.65
CA ASP A 58 -13.55 3.84 -0.01
C ASP A 58 -15.08 4.07 0.07
N ARG A 59 -15.85 3.01 0.35
CA ARG A 59 -17.32 3.08 0.53
C ARG A 59 -17.74 3.60 1.90
N LEU A 60 -16.86 3.52 2.90
CA LEU A 60 -17.11 3.94 4.28
C LEU A 60 -16.23 5.12 4.67
N MET A 61 -14.99 5.13 4.19
CA MET A 61 -14.06 6.26 4.23
C MET A 61 -14.08 6.98 2.87
N VAL A 62 -15.06 7.88 2.71
CA VAL A 62 -15.24 8.70 1.50
C VAL A 62 -14.56 10.06 1.70
N GLY A 63 -13.67 10.44 0.79
CA GLY A 63 -12.97 11.74 0.81
C GLY A 63 -11.47 11.62 1.09
N PRO A 64 -10.75 12.75 1.16
CA PRO A 64 -9.31 12.75 1.35
C PRO A 64 -8.91 12.18 2.71
N SER A 65 -7.98 11.22 2.73
CA SER A 65 -7.39 10.65 3.94
C SER A 65 -5.94 11.13 4.12
N THR A 66 -5.75 12.12 5.00
CA THR A 66 -4.43 12.65 5.34
C THR A 66 -3.84 12.01 6.60
N THR A 67 -4.64 11.29 7.38
CA THR A 67 -4.26 10.49 8.54
C THR A 67 -5.17 9.27 8.66
N SER A 68 -4.84 8.30 9.52
CA SER A 68 -5.74 7.19 9.87
C SER A 68 -7.14 7.71 10.29
N PRO A 69 -8.23 7.05 9.89
CA PRO A 69 -8.32 5.84 9.05
C PRO A 69 -7.95 6.09 7.57
N TRP A 70 -7.40 5.06 6.93
CA TRP A 70 -6.94 5.07 5.54
C TRP A 70 -8.01 4.53 4.59
N THR A 71 -7.93 4.92 3.31
CA THR A 71 -8.87 4.50 2.26
C THR A 71 -8.59 3.08 1.75
N VAL A 72 -7.33 2.66 1.72
CA VAL A 72 -6.92 1.34 1.22
C VAL A 72 -5.84 0.75 2.12
N TYR A 73 -5.90 -0.55 2.33
CA TYR A 73 -4.89 -1.30 3.08
C TYR A 73 -4.43 -2.51 2.28
N ILE A 74 -3.12 -2.72 2.18
CA ILE A 74 -2.52 -3.93 1.58
C ILE A 74 -1.68 -4.61 2.66
N MET A 75 -2.06 -5.83 3.04
CA MET A 75 -1.28 -6.65 3.96
C MET A 75 -0.40 -7.61 3.17
N ALA A 76 0.89 -7.68 3.49
CA ALA A 76 1.83 -8.54 2.83
C ALA A 76 2.89 -9.11 3.78
N ASP A 77 3.48 -10.24 3.39
CA ASP A 77 4.79 -10.68 3.86
C ASP A 77 5.88 -10.13 2.96
N VAL A 78 6.94 -9.62 3.58
CA VAL A 78 8.07 -8.98 2.88
C VAL A 78 9.39 -9.50 3.43
N ASP A 79 10.32 -9.85 2.55
CA ASP A 79 11.60 -10.48 2.91
C ASP A 79 12.60 -9.55 3.63
N CYS A 80 12.57 -8.25 3.35
CA CYS A 80 13.49 -7.27 3.93
C CYS A 80 12.96 -5.84 3.85
N HIS A 81 13.62 -4.93 4.59
CA HIS A 81 13.27 -3.51 4.59
C HIS A 81 13.44 -2.84 3.22
N GLN A 82 14.35 -3.32 2.38
CA GLN A 82 14.56 -2.74 1.05
C GLN A 82 13.31 -2.93 0.18
N THR A 83 12.75 -4.13 0.16
CA THR A 83 11.53 -4.42 -0.59
C THR A 83 10.34 -3.57 -0.12
N VAL A 84 10.25 -3.25 1.19
CA VAL A 84 9.25 -2.29 1.70
C VAL A 84 9.49 -0.88 1.17
N ILE A 85 10.76 -0.43 1.14
CA ILE A 85 11.13 0.88 0.58
C ILE A 85 10.79 0.93 -0.91
N ASP A 86 11.09 -0.13 -1.66
CA ASP A 86 10.83 -0.23 -3.09
C ASP A 86 9.33 -0.19 -3.38
N ALA A 87 8.51 -0.90 -2.59
CA ALA A 87 7.05 -0.83 -2.64
C ALA A 87 6.53 0.59 -2.39
N CYS A 88 7.02 1.28 -1.35
CA CYS A 88 6.66 2.67 -1.09
C CYS A 88 7.12 3.61 -2.21
N ASN A 89 8.26 3.33 -2.86
CA ASN A 89 8.79 4.13 -3.95
C ASN A 89 7.96 4.05 -5.24
N LEU A 90 7.10 3.04 -5.40
CA LEU A 90 6.15 2.96 -6.51
C LEU A 90 5.23 4.19 -6.57
N PHE A 91 4.89 4.81 -5.43
CA PHE A 91 4.10 6.04 -5.41
C PHE A 91 4.83 7.22 -6.07
N ARG A 92 6.17 7.25 -5.99
CA ARG A 92 6.98 8.30 -6.62
C ARG A 92 7.23 8.05 -8.10
N THR A 93 7.28 6.78 -8.49
CA THR A 93 7.74 6.37 -9.82
C THR A 93 6.61 6.01 -10.78
N THR A 94 5.43 5.65 -10.26
CA THR A 94 4.28 5.31 -11.10
C THR A 94 3.68 6.58 -11.72
N PRO A 95 3.63 6.69 -13.06
CA PRO A 95 3.11 7.86 -13.74
C PRO A 95 1.57 7.93 -13.71
N VAL A 96 1.04 9.14 -13.64
CA VAL A 96 -0.38 9.50 -13.72
C VAL A 96 -0.49 10.80 -14.51
N GLY A 97 -0.67 10.69 -15.83
CA GLY A 97 -0.62 11.83 -16.73
C GLY A 97 0.73 12.54 -16.66
N GLU A 98 0.73 13.85 -16.36
CA GLU A 98 1.94 14.66 -16.17
C GLU A 98 2.54 14.56 -14.76
N TYR A 99 1.86 13.86 -13.85
CA TYR A 99 2.27 13.72 -12.45
C TYR A 99 2.65 12.28 -12.13
N SER A 100 3.11 12.06 -10.91
CA SER A 100 3.28 10.73 -10.34
C SER A 100 2.13 10.42 -9.38
N LEU A 101 1.93 9.14 -9.06
CA LEU A 101 0.86 8.68 -8.18
C LEU A 101 0.85 9.38 -6.80
N TRP A 102 2.01 9.80 -6.28
CA TRP A 102 2.13 10.49 -4.99
C TRP A 102 1.30 11.78 -4.90
N LYS A 103 0.97 12.43 -6.04
CA LYS A 103 0.08 13.60 -6.06
C LYS A 103 -1.34 13.24 -5.61
N TYR A 104 -1.78 12.02 -5.91
CA TYR A 104 -3.15 11.56 -5.73
C TYR A 104 -3.32 10.58 -4.58
N ALA A 105 -2.25 9.94 -4.13
CA ALA A 105 -2.28 9.00 -3.02
C ALA A 105 -0.97 9.06 -2.23
N LYS A 106 -1.03 8.79 -0.94
CA LYS A 106 0.15 8.60 -0.09
C LYS A 106 0.15 7.22 0.53
N VAL A 107 1.31 6.74 0.96
CA VAL A 107 1.47 5.46 1.64
C VAL A 107 2.27 5.59 2.94
N GLU A 108 1.82 4.92 3.99
CA GLU A 108 2.54 4.65 5.23
C GLU A 108 2.71 3.13 5.36
N ALA A 109 3.95 2.64 5.52
CA ALA A 109 4.18 1.23 5.79
C ALA A 109 4.31 1.00 7.29
N ARG A 110 3.50 0.08 7.82
CA ARG A 110 3.62 -0.42 9.21
C ARG A 110 4.22 -1.81 9.19
N ILE A 111 5.39 -1.95 9.80
CA ILE A 111 6.14 -3.21 9.84
C ILE A 111 5.96 -3.86 11.21
N GLY A 112 5.61 -5.14 11.20
CA GLY A 112 5.51 -5.98 12.38
C GLY A 112 5.88 -7.43 12.05
N ARG A 113 5.21 -8.36 12.73
CA ARG A 113 5.38 -9.82 12.55
C ARG A 113 4.03 -10.52 12.51
N PRO A 114 3.96 -11.75 11.98
CA PRO A 114 2.76 -12.58 12.12
C PRO A 114 2.39 -12.76 13.60
N LEU A 115 1.08 -12.68 13.91
CA LEU A 115 0.58 -12.94 15.26
C LEU A 115 0.64 -14.44 15.54
N THR A 116 1.39 -14.82 16.56
CA THR A 116 1.51 -16.20 17.04
C THR A 116 0.94 -16.30 18.44
N ILE A 117 -0.09 -17.14 18.63
CA ILE A 117 -0.63 -17.43 19.97
C ILE A 117 0.20 -18.55 20.60
N PRO A 118 0.79 -18.35 21.80
CA PRO A 118 1.49 -19.39 22.53
C PRO A 118 0.61 -20.61 22.75
N GLU A 119 1.17 -21.81 22.63
CA GLU A 119 0.41 -23.06 22.78
C GLU A 119 -0.28 -23.16 24.16
N ALA A 120 0.42 -22.77 25.23
CA ALA A 120 -0.13 -22.73 26.58
C ALA A 120 -1.33 -21.77 26.76
N ALA A 121 -1.53 -20.84 25.83
CA ALA A 121 -2.66 -19.89 25.84
C ALA A 121 -3.80 -20.32 24.90
N ARG A 122 -3.68 -21.46 24.20
CA ARG A 122 -4.75 -22.02 23.37
C ARG A 122 -5.63 -22.90 24.28
N THR A 123 -6.82 -22.40 24.62
CA THR A 123 -7.88 -23.15 25.31
C THR A 123 -8.53 -24.18 24.40
#